data_AF-A0A3A8PVX3-F1
#
_entry.id   AF-A0A3A8PVX3-F1
#
_cell.length_a   1.000
_cell.length_b   1.000
_cell.length_c   1.000
_cell.angle_alpha   90.00
_cell.angle_beta   90.00
_cell.angle_gamma   90.00
#
_symmetry.space_group_name_H-M   'P 1'
#
loop_
_entity.id
_entity.type
_entity.pdbx_description
1 polymer ?
#
loop_
_entity_poly.entity_id
_entity_poly.type
_entity_poly.pdbx_seq_one_letter_code
_entity_poly.pdbx_strand_id
1 'polypeptide(L)'
;MGLLVLGLGLTHCSSKPQEPLDAGTQEPSDAGTPDQTLLQDALLMDVDVHQRFLVASAFDAGTLVQELATGITGPIAPLAQSARFTREGDLLLLQGAPKNDRVTFWVWRPGQPQARELGQHWQQLVLNEGARRYLAWSERTPEETIAVRMMPVDTCTAEACPVRTLFRIEEDTSYPIAVLFAGDRFLWVTKKERVWRVDLESGDVRLLATSAFGLHFSPSRDRFLETTPGQPLRVRDSATEALLWEASLKEGQVSSAYFFDEDAVLANVTTAQGSESDPPKRESFVCTSGGCEWVVTGQCDPFPGVPALFRCLRRNDPSSSDTLLVWPLEQRSTQLAGLSSRAFVSDDGGTVVWETGAPLSPGLALNWEGTQPSQPLLLPEPYAPTNDGFFLQDPVRFAFFLVRKGVDGARETVLSTWDGQTLQEVMPAGGAEVRLGARLRRAPDAIYATVCQEYGDANDCEVRRLRLP
;
A
#
# COMPACT_ATOMS: atom_id res chain seq x y z
N MET A 1 -41.34 23.80 66.05
CA MET A 1 -40.55 22.98 66.99
C MET A 1 -39.39 22.43 66.17
N GLY A 2 -38.24 23.09 66.09
CA GLY A 2 -37.28 23.32 67.18
C GLY A 2 -36.38 22.07 67.24
N LEU A 3 -35.11 22.10 66.83
CA LEU A 3 -34.03 22.90 67.42
C LEU A 3 -32.97 23.34 66.39
N LEU A 4 -32.41 24.50 66.69
CA LEU A 4 -31.27 25.22 66.10
C LEU A 4 -30.00 24.99 66.94
N VAL A 5 -28.89 25.62 66.50
CA VAL A 5 -27.68 26.14 67.21
C VAL A 5 -26.38 25.45 66.73
N LEU A 6 -25.62 26.04 65.77
CA LEU A 6 -24.55 27.10 65.86
C LEU A 6 -23.19 26.54 66.35
N GLY A 7 -22.01 26.93 65.83
CA GLY A 7 -21.66 27.96 64.83
C GLY A 7 -20.13 28.16 64.65
N LEU A 8 -19.79 29.10 63.74
CA LEU A 8 -18.68 30.09 63.71
C LEU A 8 -17.22 29.61 63.51
N GLY A 9 -16.34 30.28 62.75
CA GLY A 9 -16.33 31.64 62.15
C GLY A 9 -15.41 31.78 60.93
N LEU A 10 -15.67 32.76 60.03
CA LEU A 10 -14.99 34.07 59.84
C LEU A 10 -13.54 33.94 59.27
N THR A 11 -13.01 34.64 58.26
CA THR A 11 -13.35 35.80 57.41
C THR A 11 -12.15 36.02 56.47
N HIS A 12 -12.33 36.32 55.18
CA HIS A 12 -11.80 37.54 54.55
C HIS A 12 -12.22 37.67 53.08
N CYS A 13 -12.92 38.77 52.79
CA CYS A 13 -13.11 39.31 51.45
C CYS A 13 -11.87 40.14 51.06
N SER A 14 -11.44 40.06 49.81
CA SER A 14 -10.84 41.20 49.13
C SER A 14 -11.36 41.25 47.70
N SER A 15 -12.17 42.26 47.46
CA SER A 15 -12.73 42.65 46.17
C SER A 15 -12.09 43.96 45.74
N LYS A 16 -11.68 44.07 44.47
CA LYS A 16 -11.75 45.26 43.57
C LYS A 16 -10.78 45.10 42.37
N PRO A 17 -10.99 45.81 41.26
CA PRO A 17 -12.22 46.10 40.54
C PRO A 17 -12.11 45.71 39.05
N GLN A 18 -13.25 45.43 38.41
CA GLN A 18 -13.35 45.36 36.95
C GLN A 18 -13.14 46.76 36.36
N GLU A 19 -12.22 46.88 35.42
CA GLU A 19 -12.31 47.87 34.35
C GLU A 19 -12.72 47.18 33.05
N PRO A 20 -13.60 47.80 32.24
CA PRO A 20 -14.18 47.20 31.05
C PRO A 20 -13.33 47.53 29.83
N LEU A 21 -13.00 46.56 28.97
CA LEU A 21 -12.77 46.88 27.55
C LEU A 21 -12.72 45.64 26.65
N ASP A 22 -13.43 45.82 25.55
CA ASP A 22 -13.36 45.15 24.25
C ASP A 22 -13.91 43.73 24.09
N ALA A 23 -15.15 43.69 23.60
CA ALA A 23 -15.69 42.60 22.80
C ALA A 23 -14.98 42.57 21.43
N GLY A 24 -13.71 42.15 21.44
CA GLY A 24 -13.07 41.62 20.25
C GLY A 24 -13.63 40.23 19.99
N THR A 25 -14.47 40.10 18.97
CA THR A 25 -14.86 38.81 18.40
C THR A 25 -13.60 38.18 17.79
N GLN A 26 -12.83 37.47 18.63
CA GLN A 26 -11.88 36.48 18.12
C GLN A 26 -12.72 35.29 17.67
N GLU A 27 -12.86 35.16 16.35
CA GLU A 27 -13.09 33.85 15.76
C GLU A 27 -12.05 32.90 16.37
N PRO A 28 -12.44 31.70 16.83
CA PRO A 28 -11.46 30.69 17.18
C PRO A 28 -10.74 30.32 15.87
N SER A 29 -9.57 30.90 15.63
CA SER A 29 -8.62 30.29 14.70
C SER A 29 -8.17 29.00 15.37
N ASP A 30 -8.91 27.92 15.13
CA ASP A 30 -8.46 26.54 15.28
C ASP A 30 -7.29 26.31 14.29
N ALA A 31 -6.18 26.99 14.54
CA ALA A 31 -4.85 26.52 14.17
C ALA A 31 -4.56 25.32 15.08
N GLY A 32 -5.35 24.25 14.87
CA GLY A 32 -5.30 23.03 15.68
C GLY A 32 -3.86 22.55 15.80
N THR A 33 -3.50 22.07 16.99
CA THR A 33 -2.15 21.64 17.31
C THR A 33 -1.56 20.79 16.16
N PRO A 34 -0.29 21.03 15.78
CA PRO A 34 0.35 20.30 14.68
C PRO A 34 0.39 18.79 14.94
N ASP A 35 0.20 18.39 16.20
CA ASP A 35 0.12 17.03 16.67
C ASP A 35 -1.21 16.78 17.39
N GLN A 36 -1.91 15.71 17.04
CA GLN A 36 -3.14 15.29 17.70
C GLN A 36 -3.19 13.77 17.84
N THR A 37 -3.28 13.28 19.07
CA THR A 37 -3.65 11.88 19.34
C THR A 37 -5.15 11.69 19.04
N LEU A 38 -5.44 10.75 18.15
CA LEU A 38 -6.78 10.43 17.65
C LEU A 38 -7.38 9.23 18.38
N LEU A 39 -6.58 8.18 18.59
CA LEU A 39 -6.95 6.96 19.31
C LEU A 39 -5.79 6.50 20.21
N GLN A 40 -6.14 5.91 21.34
CA GLN A 40 -5.22 5.20 22.24
C GLN A 40 -5.41 3.69 22.09
N ASP A 41 -4.38 2.93 22.44
CA ASP A 41 -4.32 1.46 22.44
C ASP A 41 -4.75 0.84 21.11
N ALA A 42 -4.30 1.48 20.01
CA ALA A 42 -4.75 1.18 18.67
C ALA A 42 -3.62 1.30 17.63
N LEU A 43 -3.73 0.49 16.58
CA LEU A 43 -2.84 0.52 15.42
C LEU A 43 -3.61 1.02 14.20
N LEU A 44 -3.08 2.04 13.53
CA LEU A 44 -3.65 2.56 12.29
C LEU A 44 -3.63 1.49 11.21
N MET A 45 -4.77 1.28 10.55
CA MET A 45 -4.85 0.42 9.37
C MET A 45 -4.98 1.24 8.08
N ASP A 46 -5.91 2.21 8.06
CA ASP A 46 -6.12 3.10 6.91
C ASP A 46 -6.87 4.39 7.29
N VAL A 47 -6.86 5.36 6.38
CA VAL A 47 -7.66 6.60 6.44
C VAL A 47 -8.33 6.79 5.09
N ASP A 48 -9.59 7.22 5.01
CA ASP A 48 -10.21 7.42 3.70
C ASP A 48 -9.58 8.62 2.96
N VAL A 49 -9.70 8.65 1.62
CA VAL A 49 -9.04 9.69 0.81
C VAL A 49 -9.51 11.10 1.16
N HIS A 50 -10.75 11.22 1.61
CA HIS A 50 -11.39 12.49 1.98
C HIS A 50 -11.19 12.86 3.45
N GLN A 51 -10.45 12.05 4.21
CA GLN A 51 -10.16 12.29 5.63
C GLN A 51 -11.41 12.53 6.48
N ARG A 52 -12.47 11.78 6.18
CA ARG A 52 -13.71 11.70 6.95
C ARG A 52 -13.65 10.58 7.99
N PHE A 53 -12.96 9.48 7.67
CA PHE A 53 -12.91 8.29 8.50
C PHE A 53 -11.48 7.76 8.64
N LEU A 54 -11.17 7.30 9.85
CA LEU A 54 -9.97 6.55 10.16
C LEU A 54 -10.37 5.16 10.66
N VAL A 55 -9.64 4.13 10.25
CA VAL A 55 -9.83 2.76 10.74
C VAL A 55 -8.57 2.28 11.45
N ALA A 56 -8.77 1.69 12.63
CA ALA A 56 -7.69 1.17 13.47
C ALA A 56 -8.05 -0.19 14.08
N SER A 57 -7.05 -0.99 14.42
CA SER A 57 -7.22 -2.22 15.18
C SER A 57 -6.85 -1.97 16.64
N ALA A 58 -7.72 -2.33 17.57
CA ALA A 58 -7.49 -2.29 19.01
C ALA A 58 -7.66 -3.71 19.56
N PHE A 59 -6.72 -4.16 20.40
CA PHE A 59 -6.67 -5.57 20.82
C PHE A 59 -7.95 -6.03 21.53
N ASP A 60 -8.46 -5.21 22.45
CA ASP A 60 -9.65 -5.53 23.26
C ASP A 60 -10.98 -5.13 22.59
N ALA A 61 -10.96 -4.20 21.63
CA ALA A 61 -12.16 -3.66 21.00
C ALA A 61 -12.39 -4.12 19.55
N GLY A 62 -11.45 -4.88 18.98
CA GLY A 62 -11.51 -5.34 17.60
C GLY A 62 -11.13 -4.25 16.60
N THR A 63 -11.90 -4.10 15.52
CA THR A 63 -11.67 -3.05 14.52
C THR A 63 -12.55 -1.85 14.80
N LEU A 64 -11.92 -0.71 15.00
CA LEU A 64 -12.54 0.58 15.28
C LEU A 64 -12.60 1.45 14.02
N VAL A 65 -13.66 2.23 13.90
CA VAL A 65 -13.71 3.40 13.00
C VAL A 65 -13.95 4.65 13.83
N GLN A 66 -13.19 5.70 13.52
CA GLN A 66 -13.38 7.04 14.04
C GLN A 66 -13.81 7.97 12.91
N GLU A 67 -14.90 8.72 13.12
CA GLU A 67 -15.27 9.86 12.28
C GLU A 67 -14.39 11.05 12.65
N LEU A 68 -13.57 11.53 11.72
CA LEU A 68 -12.54 12.54 11.98
C LEU A 68 -13.12 13.93 12.25
N ALA A 69 -14.32 14.23 11.75
CA ALA A 69 -14.98 15.52 11.97
C ALA A 69 -15.55 15.66 13.41
N THR A 70 -16.06 14.56 13.97
CA THR A 70 -16.75 14.54 15.27
C THR A 70 -15.93 13.91 16.38
N GLY A 71 -14.91 13.12 16.04
CA GLY A 71 -14.13 12.30 16.96
C GLY A 71 -14.86 11.03 17.44
N ILE A 72 -16.11 10.83 17.01
CA ILE A 72 -16.92 9.67 17.42
C ILE A 72 -16.25 8.40 16.94
N THR A 73 -16.04 7.46 17.87
CA THR A 73 -15.37 6.19 17.62
C THR A 73 -16.28 5.03 18.00
N GLY A 74 -16.30 3.97 17.20
CA GLY A 74 -17.05 2.76 17.52
C GLY A 74 -16.44 1.50 16.89
N PRO A 75 -16.64 0.33 17.53
CA PRO A 75 -16.24 -0.95 16.97
C PRO A 75 -17.17 -1.33 15.81
N ILE A 76 -16.59 -1.70 14.68
CA ILE A 76 -17.34 -2.10 13.48
C ILE A 76 -17.17 -3.59 13.15
N ALA A 77 -16.12 -4.25 13.60
CA ALA A 77 -15.86 -5.66 13.30
C ALA A 77 -14.97 -6.32 14.37
N PRO A 78 -14.88 -7.66 14.41
CA PRO A 78 -13.79 -8.35 15.11
C PRO A 78 -12.41 -7.89 14.61
N LEU A 79 -11.36 -8.25 15.34
CA LEU A 79 -9.99 -7.84 15.04
C LEU A 79 -9.57 -8.23 13.59
N ALA A 80 -9.50 -7.23 12.71
CA ALA A 80 -8.94 -7.34 11.37
C ALA A 80 -7.41 -7.20 11.41
N GLN A 81 -6.72 -7.88 10.48
CA GLN A 81 -5.28 -7.73 10.24
C GLN A 81 -4.96 -6.65 9.21
N SER A 82 -5.89 -6.36 8.30
CA SER A 82 -5.74 -5.27 7.36
C SER A 82 -7.08 -4.64 7.03
N ALA A 83 -7.02 -3.37 6.64
CA ALA A 83 -8.16 -2.58 6.23
C ALA A 83 -7.74 -1.70 5.05
N ARG A 84 -8.66 -1.47 4.12
CA ARG A 84 -8.45 -0.55 3.00
C ARG A 84 -9.75 0.11 2.59
N PHE A 85 -9.77 1.44 2.58
CA PHE A 85 -10.82 2.20 1.95
C PHE A 85 -10.72 2.10 0.43
N THR A 86 -11.87 2.08 -0.21
CA THR A 86 -12.01 2.34 -1.64
C THR A 86 -11.51 3.74 -1.98
N ARG A 87 -11.19 3.98 -3.26
CA ARG A 87 -10.74 5.27 -3.80
C ARG A 87 -11.69 6.41 -3.43
N GLU A 88 -13.00 6.18 -3.44
CA GLU A 88 -14.02 7.17 -3.08
C GLU A 88 -14.31 7.24 -1.57
N GLY A 89 -13.71 6.35 -0.78
CA GLY A 89 -13.90 6.26 0.67
C GLY A 89 -15.33 5.88 1.11
N ASP A 90 -16.18 5.39 0.21
CA ASP A 90 -17.59 5.04 0.48
C ASP A 90 -17.78 3.57 0.92
N LEU A 91 -16.71 2.78 0.84
CA LEU A 91 -16.64 1.40 1.30
C LEU A 91 -15.25 1.09 1.87
N LEU A 92 -15.24 0.35 2.98
CA LEU A 92 -14.07 -0.16 3.67
C LEU A 92 -14.05 -1.68 3.56
N LEU A 93 -12.96 -2.23 3.02
CA LEU A 93 -12.70 -3.67 3.01
C LEU A 93 -11.83 -4.03 4.22
N LEU A 94 -12.25 -5.03 4.98
CA LEU A 94 -11.53 -5.58 6.13
C LEU A 94 -11.14 -7.02 5.86
N GLN A 95 -9.94 -7.40 6.30
CA GLN A 95 -9.43 -8.76 6.21
C GLN A 95 -9.00 -9.27 7.58
N GLY A 96 -9.50 -10.43 7.96
CA GLY A 96 -9.15 -11.10 9.21
C GLY A 96 -7.85 -11.89 9.12
N ALA A 97 -7.39 -12.38 10.27
CA ALA A 97 -6.25 -13.28 10.31
C ALA A 97 -6.52 -14.59 9.57
N PRO A 98 -5.54 -15.12 8.81
CA PRO A 98 -5.67 -16.45 8.23
C PRO A 98 -5.78 -17.49 9.35
N LYS A 99 -6.80 -18.34 9.27
CA LYS A 99 -7.04 -19.47 10.18
C LYS A 99 -7.33 -20.71 9.35
N ASN A 100 -6.46 -21.72 9.43
CA ASN A 100 -6.55 -22.95 8.63
C ASN A 100 -6.66 -22.64 7.12
N ASP A 101 -5.77 -21.80 6.61
CA ASP A 101 -5.72 -21.33 5.20
C ASP A 101 -6.93 -20.53 4.72
N ARG A 102 -7.85 -20.16 5.61
CA ARG A 102 -9.01 -19.34 5.32
C ARG A 102 -8.87 -17.96 5.93
N VAL A 103 -9.39 -16.97 5.23
CA VAL A 103 -9.40 -15.56 5.64
C VAL A 103 -10.83 -15.09 5.67
N THR A 104 -11.24 -14.41 6.73
CA THR A 104 -12.57 -13.78 6.79
C THR A 104 -12.48 -12.39 6.19
N PHE A 105 -13.42 -12.04 5.30
CA PHE A 105 -13.51 -10.69 4.75
C PHE A 105 -14.79 -10.02 5.23
N TRP A 106 -14.70 -8.75 5.59
CA TRP A 106 -15.86 -7.92 5.90
C TRP A 106 -15.87 -6.67 5.03
N VAL A 107 -17.07 -6.11 4.83
CA VAL A 107 -17.27 -4.82 4.19
C VAL A 107 -18.04 -3.91 5.11
N TRP A 108 -17.58 -2.68 5.26
CA TRP A 108 -18.25 -1.64 6.02
C TRP A 108 -18.50 -0.43 5.15
N ARG A 109 -19.62 0.27 5.37
CA ARG A 109 -19.91 1.55 4.73
C ARG A 109 -20.19 2.62 5.79
N PRO A 110 -19.87 3.89 5.51
CA PRO A 110 -20.30 5.01 6.33
C PRO A 110 -21.79 4.95 6.68
N GLY A 111 -22.10 5.16 7.96
CA GLY A 111 -23.47 5.07 8.50
C GLY A 111 -23.90 3.68 8.96
N GLN A 112 -23.14 2.62 8.66
CA GLN A 112 -23.42 1.28 9.20
C GLN A 112 -22.86 1.12 10.62
N PRO A 113 -23.61 0.52 11.55
CA PRO A 113 -23.11 0.28 12.91
C PRO A 113 -22.07 -0.85 12.97
N GLN A 114 -22.11 -1.80 12.03
CA GLN A 114 -21.19 -2.94 11.97
C GLN A 114 -20.87 -3.30 10.52
N ALA A 115 -19.69 -3.86 10.31
CA ALA A 115 -19.25 -4.43 9.05
C ALA A 115 -20.00 -5.73 8.76
N ARG A 116 -20.33 -5.96 7.50
CA ARG A 116 -20.97 -7.18 7.02
C ARG A 116 -19.92 -8.20 6.63
N GLU A 117 -20.01 -9.41 7.17
CA GLU A 117 -19.18 -10.53 6.76
C GLU A 117 -19.56 -10.99 5.34
N LEU A 118 -18.56 -11.12 4.46
CA LEU A 118 -18.71 -11.71 3.13
C LEU A 118 -18.57 -13.24 3.17
N GLY A 119 -17.92 -13.78 4.20
CA GLY A 119 -17.71 -15.21 4.46
C GLY A 119 -16.26 -15.56 4.81
N GLN A 120 -15.96 -16.86 4.82
CA GLN A 120 -14.60 -17.40 4.99
C GLN A 120 -14.03 -17.88 3.64
N HIS A 121 -12.93 -17.28 3.23
CA HIS A 121 -12.46 -17.30 1.84
C HIS A 121 -11.03 -17.76 1.73
N TRP A 122 -10.65 -18.20 0.54
CA TRP A 122 -9.31 -18.69 0.25
C TRP A 122 -8.44 -17.51 -0.20
N GLN A 123 -7.74 -16.91 0.76
CA GLN A 123 -6.69 -15.84 0.71
C GLN A 123 -6.81 -14.65 -0.28
N GLN A 124 -7.39 -14.78 -1.47
CA GLN A 124 -7.50 -13.73 -2.47
C GLN A 124 -8.92 -13.22 -2.68
N LEU A 125 -9.00 -11.90 -2.65
CA LEU A 125 -10.14 -11.09 -3.06
C LEU A 125 -9.59 -9.97 -3.94
N VAL A 126 -10.28 -9.68 -5.04
CA VAL A 126 -9.97 -8.57 -5.93
C VAL A 126 -11.06 -7.53 -5.87
N LEU A 127 -10.64 -6.27 -5.79
CA LEU A 127 -11.48 -5.09 -5.90
C LEU A 127 -11.23 -4.45 -7.27
N ASN A 128 -12.31 -4.18 -8.00
CA ASN A 128 -12.31 -3.30 -9.16
C ASN A 128 -12.92 -1.95 -8.78
N GLU A 129 -12.20 -0.88 -9.05
CA GLU A 129 -12.63 0.50 -8.80
C GLU A 129 -12.65 1.34 -10.09
N GLY A 130 -12.66 0.67 -11.25
CA GLY A 130 -12.82 1.32 -12.56
C GLY A 130 -14.28 1.63 -12.87
N ALA A 131 -14.65 1.61 -14.15
CA ALA A 131 -16.01 1.96 -14.59
C ALA A 131 -17.10 1.07 -13.97
N ARG A 132 -16.77 -0.17 -13.61
CA ARG A 132 -17.68 -1.08 -12.90
C ARG A 132 -17.10 -1.46 -11.54
N ARG A 133 -17.71 -1.00 -10.45
CA ARG A 133 -17.20 -1.27 -9.09
C ARG A 133 -17.70 -2.61 -8.55
N TYR A 134 -16.79 -3.53 -8.24
CA TYR A 134 -17.16 -4.83 -7.67
C TYR A 134 -16.03 -5.45 -6.84
N LEU A 135 -16.43 -6.35 -5.96
CA LEU A 135 -15.54 -7.28 -5.24
C LEU A 135 -15.74 -8.67 -5.82
N ALA A 136 -14.66 -9.42 -6.06
CA ALA A 136 -14.71 -10.81 -6.46
C ALA A 136 -13.71 -11.65 -5.67
N TRP A 137 -14.06 -12.90 -5.41
CA TRP A 137 -13.23 -13.81 -4.61
C TRP A 137 -13.53 -15.26 -4.98
N SER A 138 -12.65 -16.15 -4.56
CA SER A 138 -12.86 -17.60 -4.62
C SER A 138 -13.09 -18.17 -3.23
N GLU A 139 -14.04 -19.09 -3.12
CA GLU A 139 -14.28 -19.84 -1.88
C GLU A 139 -14.54 -21.32 -2.17
N ARG A 140 -14.15 -22.18 -1.23
CA ARG A 140 -14.51 -23.60 -1.28
C ARG A 140 -15.96 -23.79 -0.84
N THR A 141 -16.73 -24.48 -1.66
CA THR A 141 -18.11 -24.83 -1.36
C THR A 141 -18.18 -26.10 -0.49
N PRO A 142 -19.32 -26.37 0.17
CA PRO A 142 -19.53 -27.62 0.89
C PRO A 142 -19.34 -28.89 0.04
N GLU A 143 -19.54 -28.77 -1.28
CA GLU A 143 -19.39 -29.87 -2.26
C GLU A 143 -17.96 -30.03 -2.78
N GLU A 144 -16.95 -29.46 -2.11
CA GLU A 144 -15.54 -29.58 -2.53
C GLU A 144 -15.29 -29.05 -3.95
N THR A 145 -15.92 -27.93 -4.28
CA THR A 145 -15.64 -27.15 -5.50
C THR A 145 -15.20 -25.75 -5.12
N ILE A 146 -14.55 -25.04 -6.04
CA ILE A 146 -14.22 -23.63 -5.87
C ILE A 146 -15.29 -22.80 -6.57
N ALA A 147 -16.08 -22.06 -5.81
CA ALA A 147 -17.00 -21.06 -6.37
C ALA A 147 -16.26 -19.74 -6.54
N VAL A 148 -16.36 -19.17 -7.74
CA VAL A 148 -15.98 -17.78 -8.00
C VAL A 148 -17.21 -16.91 -7.77
N ARG A 149 -17.10 -15.99 -6.84
CA ARG A 149 -18.19 -15.10 -6.42
C ARG A 149 -17.89 -13.66 -6.74
N MET A 150 -18.95 -12.88 -6.83
CA MET A 150 -18.87 -11.45 -7.07
C MET A 150 -19.98 -10.71 -6.31
N MET A 151 -19.65 -9.53 -5.80
CA MET A 151 -20.56 -8.57 -5.21
C MET A 151 -20.38 -7.22 -5.91
N PRO A 152 -21.40 -6.68 -6.60
CA PRO A 152 -21.34 -5.32 -7.10
C PRO A 152 -21.33 -4.35 -5.91
N VAL A 153 -20.33 -3.46 -5.86
CA VAL A 153 -20.15 -2.52 -4.75
C VAL A 153 -21.38 -1.63 -4.63
N ASP A 154 -21.83 -1.04 -5.74
CA ASP A 154 -22.91 -0.04 -5.76
C ASP A 154 -24.28 -0.58 -5.30
N THR A 155 -24.48 -1.90 -5.36
CA THR A 155 -25.72 -2.56 -4.90
C THR A 155 -25.63 -3.07 -3.46
N CYS A 156 -24.46 -3.01 -2.84
CA CYS A 156 -24.27 -3.40 -1.44
C CYS A 156 -24.63 -2.25 -0.52
N THR A 157 -25.67 -2.44 0.29
CA THR A 157 -26.30 -1.52 1.23
C THR A 157 -26.21 -2.06 2.65
N ALA A 158 -26.69 -1.31 3.64
CA ALA A 158 -26.79 -1.80 5.02
C ALA A 158 -27.74 -3.01 5.13
N GLU A 159 -28.81 -3.01 4.35
CA GLU A 159 -29.85 -4.04 4.37
C GLU A 159 -29.43 -5.26 3.54
N ALA A 160 -28.88 -5.05 2.35
CA ALA A 160 -28.60 -6.11 1.39
C ALA A 160 -27.28 -5.90 0.62
N CYS A 161 -26.46 -6.95 0.56
CA CYS A 161 -25.27 -7.01 -0.28
C CYS A 161 -25.38 -8.28 -1.13
N PRO A 162 -25.97 -8.17 -2.34
CA PRO A 162 -26.24 -9.32 -3.17
C PRO A 162 -24.92 -9.90 -3.68
N VAL A 163 -24.69 -11.17 -3.35
CA VAL A 163 -23.54 -11.94 -3.82
C VAL A 163 -24.04 -12.93 -4.88
N ARG A 164 -23.42 -12.89 -6.07
CA ARG A 164 -23.67 -13.86 -7.15
C ARG A 164 -22.52 -14.83 -7.29
N THR A 165 -22.83 -16.10 -7.53
CA THR A 165 -21.84 -17.08 -8.01
C THR A 165 -21.73 -16.90 -9.52
N LEU A 166 -20.53 -16.61 -10.00
CA LEU A 166 -20.25 -16.46 -11.43
C LEU A 166 -20.11 -17.84 -12.08
N PHE A 167 -19.28 -18.70 -11.50
CA PHE A 167 -19.12 -20.10 -11.92
C PHE A 167 -18.42 -20.93 -10.83
N ARG A 168 -18.28 -22.24 -11.10
CA ARG A 168 -17.58 -23.18 -10.23
C ARG A 168 -16.46 -23.88 -10.99
N ILE A 169 -15.35 -24.11 -10.29
CA ILE A 169 -14.18 -24.83 -10.78
C ILE A 169 -14.03 -26.08 -9.91
N GLU A 170 -13.79 -27.23 -10.52
CA GLU A 170 -13.47 -28.46 -9.80
C GLU A 170 -12.28 -28.23 -8.86
N GLU A 171 -12.34 -28.72 -7.63
CA GLU A 171 -11.23 -28.64 -6.69
C GLU A 171 -10.06 -29.52 -7.18
N ASP A 172 -8.84 -29.00 -7.02
CA ASP A 172 -7.61 -29.73 -7.29
C ASP A 172 -6.83 -29.62 -5.98
N THR A 173 -6.72 -30.73 -5.25
CA THR A 173 -6.09 -30.73 -3.92
C THR A 173 -4.61 -30.35 -3.98
N SER A 174 -3.95 -30.48 -5.13
CA SER A 174 -2.56 -30.05 -5.32
C SER A 174 -2.43 -28.57 -5.64
N TYR A 175 -3.48 -27.94 -6.19
CA TYR A 175 -3.53 -26.51 -6.50
C TYR A 175 -4.86 -25.91 -6.09
N PRO A 176 -5.05 -25.68 -4.79
CA PRO A 176 -6.39 -25.47 -4.29
C PRO A 176 -6.79 -23.97 -4.32
N ILE A 177 -5.86 -23.07 -4.68
CA ILE A 177 -6.08 -21.62 -4.82
C ILE A 177 -6.36 -21.27 -6.29
N ALA A 178 -7.42 -20.50 -6.53
CA ALA A 178 -7.63 -19.80 -7.79
C ALA A 178 -7.21 -18.34 -7.63
N VAL A 179 -6.42 -17.83 -8.57
CA VAL A 179 -5.97 -16.42 -8.57
C VAL A 179 -6.92 -15.62 -9.43
N LEU A 180 -7.35 -14.47 -8.92
CA LEU A 180 -8.31 -13.60 -9.61
C LEU A 180 -7.62 -12.34 -10.11
N PHE A 181 -8.05 -11.85 -11.27
CA PHE A 181 -7.66 -10.55 -11.81
C PHE A 181 -8.91 -9.81 -12.26
N ALA A 182 -9.09 -8.60 -11.75
CA ALA A 182 -10.26 -7.78 -12.02
C ALA A 182 -9.98 -6.76 -13.13
N GLY A 183 -10.87 -6.71 -14.12
CA GLY A 183 -11.02 -5.59 -15.05
C GLY A 183 -12.47 -5.12 -15.12
N ASP A 184 -12.73 -4.08 -15.91
CA ASP A 184 -14.04 -3.41 -15.95
C ASP A 184 -15.14 -4.27 -16.55
N ARG A 185 -14.84 -4.96 -17.65
CA ARG A 185 -15.79 -5.85 -18.32
C ARG A 185 -15.60 -7.31 -17.95
N PHE A 186 -14.35 -7.75 -17.81
CA PHE A 186 -14.03 -9.15 -17.57
C PHE A 186 -13.40 -9.37 -16.20
N LEU A 187 -13.67 -10.55 -15.66
CA LEU A 187 -12.91 -11.15 -14.56
C LEU A 187 -12.11 -12.31 -15.12
N TRP A 188 -10.80 -12.30 -14.93
CA TRP A 188 -9.95 -13.44 -15.26
C TRP A 188 -9.66 -14.25 -14.03
N VAL A 189 -9.69 -15.56 -14.19
CA VAL A 189 -9.42 -16.52 -13.12
C VAL A 189 -8.37 -17.47 -13.63
N THR A 190 -7.29 -17.65 -12.87
CA THR A 190 -6.25 -18.61 -13.18
C THR A 190 -6.20 -19.68 -12.10
N LYS A 191 -6.09 -20.94 -12.52
CA LYS A 191 -5.88 -22.06 -11.61
C LYS A 191 -5.00 -23.06 -12.33
N LYS A 192 -3.80 -23.28 -11.80
CA LYS A 192 -2.75 -24.05 -12.47
C LYS A 192 -2.49 -23.47 -13.87
N GLU A 193 -2.58 -24.28 -14.92
CA GLU A 193 -2.34 -23.89 -16.32
C GLU A 193 -3.60 -23.38 -17.03
N ARG A 194 -4.75 -23.37 -16.35
CA ARG A 194 -6.04 -22.99 -16.93
C ARG A 194 -6.35 -21.54 -16.62
N VAL A 195 -6.78 -20.83 -17.65
CA VAL A 195 -7.22 -19.44 -17.58
C VAL A 195 -8.65 -19.33 -18.06
N TRP A 196 -9.56 -18.92 -17.18
CA TRP A 196 -10.93 -18.59 -17.52
C TRP A 196 -11.11 -17.09 -17.59
N ARG A 197 -11.98 -16.67 -18.51
CA ARG A 197 -12.51 -15.32 -18.59
C ARG A 197 -14.00 -15.36 -18.35
N VAL A 198 -14.48 -14.50 -17.48
CA VAL A 198 -15.90 -14.26 -17.23
C VAL A 198 -16.26 -12.90 -17.80
N ASP A 199 -17.19 -12.85 -18.75
CA ASP A 199 -17.84 -11.59 -19.16
C ASP A 199 -18.86 -11.19 -18.08
N LEU A 200 -18.64 -10.07 -17.40
CA LEU A 200 -19.47 -9.64 -16.29
C LEU A 200 -20.81 -9.04 -16.73
N GLU A 201 -20.96 -8.74 -18.03
CA GLU A 201 -22.17 -8.24 -18.66
C GLU A 201 -23.06 -9.41 -19.12
N SER A 202 -22.56 -10.32 -19.96
CA SER A 202 -23.35 -11.46 -20.44
C SER A 202 -23.42 -12.62 -19.45
N GLY A 203 -22.46 -12.72 -18.53
CA GLY A 203 -22.28 -13.88 -17.65
C GLY A 203 -21.55 -15.05 -18.32
N ASP A 204 -21.11 -14.91 -19.57
CA ASP A 204 -20.44 -15.98 -20.31
C ASP A 204 -19.07 -16.29 -19.70
N VAL A 205 -18.80 -17.59 -19.55
CA VAL A 205 -17.51 -18.09 -19.06
C VAL A 205 -16.81 -18.86 -20.17
N ARG A 206 -15.58 -18.45 -20.49
CA ARG A 206 -14.76 -19.07 -21.54
C ARG A 206 -13.40 -19.48 -21.00
N LEU A 207 -12.98 -20.71 -21.28
CA LEU A 207 -11.60 -21.14 -21.10
C LEU A 207 -10.75 -20.56 -22.24
N LEU A 208 -9.76 -19.74 -21.92
CA LEU A 208 -8.90 -19.06 -22.90
C LEU A 208 -7.66 -19.89 -23.26
N ALA A 209 -7.01 -20.47 -22.25
CA ALA A 209 -5.77 -21.21 -22.44
C ALA A 209 -5.62 -22.34 -21.42
N THR A 210 -4.80 -23.34 -21.80
CA THR A 210 -4.38 -24.47 -20.96
C THR A 210 -2.86 -24.51 -20.75
N SER A 211 -2.14 -23.41 -21.01
CA SER A 211 -0.68 -23.34 -20.88
C SER A 211 -0.11 -21.92 -20.76
N ALA A 212 -0.92 -20.93 -20.37
CA ALA A 212 -0.43 -19.55 -20.22
C ALA A 212 0.41 -19.46 -18.95
N PHE A 213 1.67 -19.02 -19.08
CA PHE A 213 2.61 -18.93 -17.94
C PHE A 213 2.33 -17.69 -17.06
N GLY A 214 1.47 -16.77 -17.51
CA GLY A 214 0.97 -15.69 -16.68
C GLY A 214 0.15 -14.69 -17.48
N LEU A 215 -1.01 -14.29 -16.92
CA LEU A 215 -1.64 -13.03 -17.25
C LEU A 215 -1.09 -11.98 -16.28
N HIS A 216 -0.55 -10.91 -16.82
CA HIS A 216 -0.14 -9.74 -16.04
C HIS A 216 -0.97 -8.55 -16.49
N PHE A 217 -1.26 -7.62 -15.60
CA PHE A 217 -2.09 -6.45 -15.90
C PHE A 217 -1.26 -5.18 -15.73
N SER A 218 -1.56 -4.17 -16.55
CA SER A 218 -0.99 -2.84 -16.40
C SER A 218 -1.39 -2.24 -15.04
N PRO A 219 -0.68 -1.21 -14.54
CA PRO A 219 -1.03 -0.58 -13.26
C PRO A 219 -2.48 -0.07 -13.22
N SER A 220 -2.97 0.56 -14.29
CA SER A 220 -4.37 0.98 -14.43
C SER A 220 -5.33 -0.18 -14.71
N ARG A 221 -4.78 -1.34 -15.11
CA ARG A 221 -5.49 -2.56 -15.54
C ARG A 221 -6.34 -2.39 -16.79
N ASP A 222 -6.12 -1.32 -17.54
CA ASP A 222 -6.69 -1.12 -18.86
C ASP A 222 -6.14 -2.12 -19.89
N ARG A 223 -5.01 -2.77 -19.59
CA ARG A 223 -4.31 -3.71 -20.47
C ARG A 223 -3.91 -4.97 -19.73
N PHE A 224 -3.72 -6.03 -20.50
CA PHE A 224 -3.09 -7.24 -20.01
C PHE A 224 -2.05 -7.79 -20.99
N LEU A 225 -1.05 -8.42 -20.41
CA LEU A 225 0.03 -9.10 -21.08
C LEU A 225 -0.26 -10.61 -21.06
N GLU A 226 -0.25 -11.20 -22.23
CA GLU A 226 -0.30 -12.64 -22.44
C GLU A 226 1.13 -13.15 -22.69
N THR A 227 1.60 -14.03 -21.81
CA THR A 227 2.88 -14.74 -22.01
C THR A 227 2.65 -16.23 -22.24
N THR A 228 3.12 -16.72 -23.39
CA THR A 228 3.13 -18.15 -23.71
C THR A 228 4.57 -18.56 -24.08
N PRO A 229 5.11 -19.65 -23.52
CA PRO A 229 6.46 -20.10 -23.85
C PRO A 229 6.66 -20.26 -25.36
N GLY A 230 7.72 -19.64 -25.90
CA GLY A 230 8.06 -19.68 -27.32
C GLY A 230 7.14 -18.86 -28.23
N GLN A 231 6.24 -18.05 -27.69
CA GLN A 231 5.42 -17.09 -28.44
C GLN A 231 5.86 -15.65 -28.18
N PRO A 232 5.53 -14.70 -29.09
CA PRO A 232 5.70 -13.28 -28.84
C PRO A 232 4.96 -12.82 -27.59
N LEU A 233 5.47 -11.77 -26.95
CA LEU A 233 4.73 -11.03 -25.94
C LEU A 233 3.56 -10.34 -26.63
N ARG A 234 2.34 -10.49 -26.10
CA ARG A 234 1.15 -9.83 -26.65
C ARG A 234 0.49 -8.99 -25.57
N VAL A 235 0.37 -7.69 -25.82
CA VAL A 235 -0.40 -6.79 -24.97
C VAL A 235 -1.73 -6.50 -25.62
N ARG A 236 -2.79 -6.66 -24.83
CA ARG A 236 -4.18 -6.52 -25.26
C ARG A 236 -4.89 -5.50 -24.39
N ASP A 237 -5.85 -4.83 -25.01
CA ASP A 237 -6.83 -4.02 -24.29
C ASP A 237 -7.70 -4.93 -23.43
N SER A 238 -7.82 -4.61 -22.14
CA SER A 238 -8.54 -5.42 -21.17
C SER A 238 -10.06 -5.39 -21.36
N ALA A 239 -10.61 -4.32 -21.96
CA ALA A 239 -12.06 -4.15 -22.13
C ALA A 239 -12.59 -4.83 -23.40
N THR A 240 -11.78 -4.89 -24.45
CA THR A 240 -12.13 -5.36 -25.79
C THR A 240 -11.36 -6.61 -26.23
N GLU A 241 -10.29 -6.97 -25.51
CA GLU A 241 -9.33 -8.02 -25.86
C GLU A 241 -8.59 -7.78 -27.19
N ALA A 242 -8.74 -6.59 -27.77
CA ALA A 242 -8.05 -6.20 -28.99
C ALA A 242 -6.54 -6.25 -28.78
N LEU A 243 -5.82 -6.84 -29.73
CA LEU A 243 -4.36 -6.80 -29.73
C LEU A 243 -3.92 -5.35 -29.92
N LEU A 244 -3.23 -4.79 -28.94
CA LEU A 244 -2.67 -3.45 -29.02
C LEU A 244 -1.31 -3.49 -29.71
N TRP A 245 -0.45 -4.40 -29.26
CA TRP A 245 0.83 -4.66 -29.90
C TRP A 245 1.37 -6.04 -29.54
N GLU A 246 2.30 -6.52 -30.36
CA GLU A 246 3.08 -7.72 -30.09
C GLU A 246 4.57 -7.46 -30.31
N ALA A 247 5.41 -8.10 -29.49
CA ALA A 247 6.86 -7.97 -29.58
C ALA A 247 7.53 -9.33 -29.46
N SER A 248 8.41 -9.62 -30.41
CA SER A 248 9.23 -10.84 -30.42
C SER A 248 10.60 -10.55 -29.86
N LEU A 249 11.04 -11.37 -28.91
CA LEU A 249 12.40 -11.37 -28.40
C LEU A 249 13.26 -12.26 -29.30
N LYS A 250 14.45 -11.78 -29.68
CA LYS A 250 15.27 -12.41 -30.74
C LYS A 250 15.82 -13.78 -30.34
N GLU A 251 16.08 -14.00 -29.06
CA GLU A 251 16.68 -15.23 -28.53
C GLU A 251 16.11 -15.55 -27.14
N GLY A 252 16.09 -16.83 -26.78
CA GLY A 252 15.74 -17.31 -25.43
C GLY A 252 14.26 -17.50 -25.14
N GLN A 253 13.96 -17.95 -23.92
CA GLN A 253 12.60 -18.12 -23.42
C GLN A 253 12.29 -17.05 -22.38
N VAL A 254 11.11 -16.43 -22.48
CA VAL A 254 10.59 -15.52 -21.46
C VAL A 254 10.36 -16.30 -20.18
N SER A 255 11.11 -15.94 -19.15
CA SER A 255 11.04 -16.56 -17.82
C SER A 255 10.10 -15.82 -16.88
N SER A 256 9.99 -14.50 -17.04
CA SER A 256 8.99 -13.66 -16.37
C SER A 256 8.82 -12.37 -17.15
N ALA A 257 7.66 -11.74 -17.03
CA ALA A 257 7.41 -10.43 -17.61
C ALA A 257 6.43 -9.64 -16.74
N TYR A 258 6.62 -8.33 -16.70
CA TYR A 258 5.86 -7.43 -15.85
C TYR A 258 5.61 -6.13 -16.62
N PHE A 259 4.45 -5.51 -16.41
CA PHE A 259 4.27 -4.14 -16.86
C PHE A 259 5.25 -3.23 -16.12
N PHE A 260 6.04 -2.52 -16.89
CA PHE A 260 7.00 -1.52 -16.43
C PHE A 260 6.28 -0.18 -16.20
N ASP A 261 5.39 0.17 -17.13
CA ASP A 261 4.37 1.22 -17.03
C ASP A 261 3.09 0.74 -17.73
N GLU A 262 2.18 1.65 -18.14
CA GLU A 262 0.95 1.27 -18.85
C GLU A 262 1.20 0.65 -20.23
N ASP A 263 2.27 1.06 -20.93
CA ASP A 263 2.53 0.75 -22.33
C ASP A 263 3.77 -0.14 -22.55
N ALA A 264 4.65 -0.23 -21.57
CA ALA A 264 5.92 -0.94 -21.63
C ALA A 264 5.92 -2.18 -20.73
N VAL A 265 6.53 -3.25 -21.23
CA VAL A 265 6.69 -4.52 -20.52
C VAL A 265 8.16 -4.80 -20.31
N LEU A 266 8.56 -4.99 -19.07
CA LEU A 266 9.86 -5.57 -18.74
C LEU A 266 9.77 -7.09 -18.87
N ALA A 267 10.65 -7.69 -19.68
CA ALA A 267 10.70 -9.12 -19.92
C ALA A 267 12.08 -9.69 -19.58
N ASN A 268 12.10 -10.68 -18.70
CA ASN A 268 13.30 -11.45 -18.35
C ASN A 268 13.39 -12.68 -19.25
N VAL A 269 14.50 -12.81 -19.95
CA VAL A 269 14.77 -13.89 -20.90
C VAL A 269 15.87 -14.77 -20.36
N THR A 270 15.67 -16.08 -20.43
CA THR A 270 16.70 -17.08 -20.19
C THR A 270 17.12 -17.71 -21.51
N THR A 271 18.40 -17.62 -21.85
CA THR A 271 19.00 -18.31 -23.00
C THR A 271 19.73 -19.56 -22.52
N ALA A 272 19.39 -20.71 -23.12
CA ALA A 272 20.12 -21.95 -22.89
C ALA A 272 21.48 -21.85 -23.61
N GLN A 273 22.59 -22.03 -22.90
CA GLN A 273 23.90 -22.19 -23.51
C GLN A 273 24.16 -23.67 -23.80
N GLY A 274 24.92 -23.94 -24.87
CA GLY A 274 25.11 -25.28 -25.45
C GLY A 274 26.00 -26.25 -24.66
N SER A 275 26.31 -26.01 -23.38
CA SER A 275 27.10 -26.93 -22.54
C SER A 275 26.56 -26.99 -21.11
N GLU A 276 26.64 -28.16 -20.46
CA GLU A 276 26.21 -28.39 -19.06
C GLU A 276 27.00 -27.57 -18.01
N SER A 277 28.14 -26.98 -18.38
CA SER A 277 29.04 -26.29 -17.45
C SER A 277 28.84 -24.78 -17.33
N ASP A 278 28.07 -24.15 -18.22
CA ASP A 278 27.85 -22.70 -18.19
C ASP A 278 26.45 -22.37 -17.63
N PRO A 279 26.34 -21.49 -16.61
CA PRO A 279 25.04 -21.10 -16.08
C PRO A 279 24.21 -20.39 -17.17
N PRO A 280 22.89 -20.61 -17.22
CA PRO A 280 22.03 -20.02 -18.25
C PRO A 280 22.11 -18.49 -18.21
N LYS A 281 22.34 -17.86 -19.36
CA LYS A 281 22.47 -16.41 -19.44
C LYS A 281 21.08 -15.79 -19.31
N ARG A 282 20.97 -14.83 -18.40
CA ARG A 282 19.75 -14.07 -18.13
C ARG A 282 19.91 -12.64 -18.64
N GLU A 283 18.91 -12.16 -19.35
CA GLU A 283 18.87 -10.81 -19.91
C GLU A 283 17.50 -10.20 -19.69
N SER A 284 17.45 -8.89 -19.44
CA SER A 284 16.21 -8.15 -19.27
C SER A 284 16.03 -7.15 -20.40
N PHE A 285 14.82 -7.07 -20.93
CA PHE A 285 14.43 -6.18 -22.02
C PHE A 285 13.23 -5.35 -21.61
N VAL A 286 13.12 -4.13 -22.12
CA VAL A 286 11.88 -3.35 -22.09
C VAL A 286 11.29 -3.38 -23.49
N CYS A 287 10.06 -3.88 -23.59
CA CYS A 287 9.33 -4.05 -24.83
C CYS A 287 8.15 -3.08 -24.89
N THR A 288 7.98 -2.44 -26.03
CA THR A 288 6.85 -1.56 -26.36
C THR A 288 6.30 -1.95 -27.74
N SER A 289 5.31 -1.21 -28.24
CA SER A 289 4.85 -1.33 -29.63
C SER A 289 5.95 -1.09 -30.67
N GLY A 290 7.04 -0.39 -30.31
CA GLY A 290 8.19 -0.14 -31.19
C GLY A 290 9.20 -1.27 -31.26
N GLY A 291 9.08 -2.28 -30.39
CA GLY A 291 10.03 -3.38 -30.25
C GLY A 291 10.60 -3.51 -28.85
N CYS A 292 11.60 -4.38 -28.70
CA CYS A 292 12.27 -4.65 -27.43
C CYS A 292 13.68 -4.09 -27.43
N GLU A 293 13.99 -3.32 -26.39
CA GLU A 293 15.31 -2.77 -26.13
C GLU A 293 15.96 -3.48 -24.95
N TRP A 294 17.25 -3.76 -25.06
CA TRP A 294 18.00 -4.41 -24.00
C TRP A 294 18.23 -3.42 -22.85
N VAL A 295 17.99 -3.86 -21.61
CA VAL A 295 18.22 -3.06 -20.41
C VAL A 295 19.51 -3.50 -19.73
N VAL A 296 19.63 -4.80 -19.42
CA VAL A 296 20.75 -5.32 -18.64
C VAL A 296 20.98 -6.81 -18.86
N THR A 297 22.24 -7.23 -18.74
CA THR A 297 22.62 -8.63 -18.59
C THR A 297 22.39 -9.05 -17.13
N GLY A 298 21.20 -9.57 -16.86
CA GLY A 298 20.71 -9.88 -15.54
C GLY A 298 19.21 -10.14 -15.53
N GLN A 299 18.64 -10.21 -14.34
CA GLN A 299 17.18 -10.24 -14.13
C GLN A 299 16.73 -9.01 -13.38
N CYS A 300 15.60 -8.47 -13.80
CA CYS A 300 14.88 -7.41 -13.12
C CYS A 300 13.58 -7.94 -12.53
N ASP A 301 13.35 -7.67 -11.25
CA ASP A 301 12.09 -7.98 -10.59
C ASP A 301 11.45 -6.68 -10.07
N PRO A 302 10.10 -6.63 -9.99
CA PRO A 302 9.42 -5.53 -9.33
C PRO A 302 9.99 -5.30 -7.93
N PHE A 303 10.27 -4.05 -7.60
CA PHE A 303 10.74 -3.68 -6.28
C PHE A 303 9.60 -3.93 -5.28
N PRO A 304 9.82 -4.69 -4.20
CA PRO A 304 8.77 -5.02 -3.25
C PRO A 304 8.08 -3.76 -2.69
N GLY A 305 6.76 -3.68 -2.86
CA GLY A 305 5.94 -2.61 -2.30
C GLY A 305 5.99 -1.26 -3.03
N VAL A 306 6.76 -1.13 -4.12
CA VAL A 306 6.90 0.14 -4.86
C VAL A 306 6.51 -0.10 -6.32
N PRO A 307 5.27 0.26 -6.72
CA PRO A 307 4.84 0.16 -8.11
C PRO A 307 5.80 0.90 -9.05
N ALA A 308 5.95 0.39 -10.27
CA ALA A 308 6.78 0.98 -11.33
C ALA A 308 8.30 1.03 -11.05
N LEU A 309 8.77 0.55 -9.90
CA LEU A 309 10.19 0.45 -9.61
C LEU A 309 10.67 -1.00 -9.80
N PHE A 310 11.83 -1.17 -10.44
CA PHE A 310 12.42 -2.48 -10.69
C PHE A 310 13.85 -2.54 -10.16
N ARG A 311 14.15 -3.66 -9.50
CA ARG A 311 15.49 -4.00 -9.06
C ARG A 311 16.09 -5.02 -10.01
N CYS A 312 17.19 -4.67 -10.67
CA CYS A 312 17.92 -5.61 -11.51
C CYS A 312 19.24 -6.04 -10.88
N LEU A 313 19.51 -7.34 -10.92
CA LEU A 313 20.76 -7.93 -10.48
C LEU A 313 21.66 -8.15 -11.69
N ARG A 314 22.82 -7.46 -11.75
CA ARG A 314 23.81 -7.67 -12.81
C ARG A 314 24.57 -8.97 -12.53
N ARG A 315 24.63 -9.86 -13.52
CA ARG A 315 25.21 -11.23 -13.44
C ARG A 315 24.47 -12.17 -12.49
N ASN A 316 24.52 -13.46 -12.81
CA ASN A 316 23.98 -14.54 -11.97
C ASN A 316 24.83 -14.82 -10.70
N ASP A 317 25.66 -13.86 -10.28
CA ASP A 317 26.54 -14.02 -9.13
C ASP A 317 25.91 -13.34 -7.92
N PRO A 318 25.37 -14.10 -6.94
CA PRO A 318 24.80 -13.54 -5.72
C PRO A 318 25.83 -12.80 -4.85
N SER A 319 27.13 -12.90 -5.16
CA SER A 319 28.19 -12.15 -4.48
C SER A 319 28.49 -10.78 -5.10
N SER A 320 27.98 -10.48 -6.31
CA SER A 320 28.17 -9.18 -6.92
C SER A 320 27.11 -8.19 -6.40
N SER A 321 27.57 -7.09 -5.80
CA SER A 321 26.74 -6.03 -5.24
C SER A 321 26.20 -5.04 -6.28
N ASP A 322 26.35 -5.35 -7.57
CA ASP A 322 25.95 -4.49 -8.68
C ASP A 322 24.45 -4.61 -8.94
N THR A 323 23.70 -3.75 -8.25
CA THR A 323 22.25 -3.62 -8.45
C THR A 323 21.97 -2.41 -9.32
N LEU A 324 21.02 -2.54 -10.24
CA LEU A 324 20.49 -1.43 -11.04
C LEU A 324 19.06 -1.15 -10.58
N LEU A 325 18.76 0.12 -10.32
CA LEU A 325 17.39 0.56 -10.10
C LEU A 325 16.86 1.17 -11.38
N VAL A 326 15.66 0.76 -11.80
CA VAL A 326 15.04 1.16 -13.06
C VAL A 326 13.59 1.57 -12.80
N TRP A 327 13.15 2.72 -13.33
CA TRP A 327 11.78 3.25 -13.18
C TRP A 327 11.34 4.06 -14.41
N PRO A 328 10.02 4.24 -14.64
CA PRO A 328 9.50 4.87 -15.85
C PRO A 328 9.60 6.39 -15.81
N LEU A 329 10.21 6.91 -16.88
CA LEU A 329 9.78 8.12 -17.60
C LEU A 329 10.48 8.15 -18.97
N GLU A 330 11.67 7.51 -19.11
CA GLU A 330 12.49 7.47 -20.34
C GLU A 330 13.66 6.45 -20.25
N GLN A 331 13.44 5.27 -19.64
CA GLN A 331 14.49 4.26 -19.37
C GLN A 331 15.67 4.77 -18.53
N ARG A 332 15.40 5.53 -17.46
CA ARG A 332 16.45 5.90 -16.51
C ARG A 332 16.88 4.69 -15.70
N SER A 333 18.18 4.54 -15.58
CA SER A 333 18.78 3.48 -14.78
C SER A 333 19.92 4.06 -13.97
N THR A 334 19.90 3.82 -12.68
CA THR A 334 20.96 4.28 -11.79
C THR A 334 21.68 3.06 -11.25
N GLN A 335 22.99 2.98 -11.52
CA GLN A 335 23.84 1.90 -10.98
C GLN A 335 24.09 2.18 -9.51
N LEU A 336 23.80 1.18 -8.68
CA LEU A 336 23.85 1.30 -7.24
C LEU A 336 24.80 0.26 -6.66
N ALA A 337 25.77 0.73 -5.88
CA ALA A 337 26.54 -0.11 -4.98
C ALA A 337 25.86 -0.13 -3.62
N GLY A 338 25.52 -1.33 -3.12
CA GLY A 338 24.97 -1.47 -1.76
C GLY A 338 23.57 -0.87 -1.59
N LEU A 339 22.71 -0.98 -2.61
CA LEU A 339 21.29 -0.65 -2.48
C LEU A 339 20.70 -1.43 -1.29
N SER A 340 20.10 -0.71 -0.35
CA SER A 340 19.38 -1.30 0.77
C SER A 340 17.98 -1.76 0.32
N SER A 341 17.20 -2.39 1.20
CA SER A 341 15.84 -2.88 0.87
C SER A 341 14.79 -1.78 0.67
N ARG A 342 15.16 -0.49 0.57
CA ARG A 342 14.20 0.63 0.55
C ARG A 342 14.41 1.62 -0.59
N ALA A 343 13.30 1.93 -1.24
CA ALA A 343 13.18 2.97 -2.26
C ALA A 343 11.73 3.47 -2.31
N PHE A 344 11.53 4.67 -2.85
CA PHE A 344 10.26 5.38 -2.91
C PHE A 344 10.18 6.12 -4.24
N VAL A 345 9.00 6.12 -4.86
CA VAL A 345 8.73 6.82 -6.13
C VAL A 345 7.58 7.80 -5.89
N SER A 346 7.69 9.01 -6.44
CA SER A 346 6.61 10.01 -6.39
C SER A 346 5.41 9.58 -7.22
N ASP A 347 4.23 10.12 -6.91
CA ASP A 347 2.99 9.75 -7.61
C ASP A 347 3.02 9.98 -9.12
N ASP A 348 3.80 10.96 -9.58
CA ASP A 348 4.01 11.28 -11.00
C ASP A 348 5.12 10.41 -11.66
N GLY A 349 5.79 9.54 -10.89
CA GLY A 349 6.90 8.70 -11.35
C GLY A 349 8.21 9.44 -11.61
N GLY A 350 8.21 10.78 -11.54
CA GLY A 350 9.35 11.60 -11.97
C GLY A 350 10.50 11.66 -10.97
N THR A 351 10.24 11.30 -9.72
CA THR A 351 11.18 11.46 -8.61
C THR A 351 11.33 10.15 -7.83
N VAL A 352 12.58 9.81 -7.51
CA VAL A 352 12.91 8.59 -6.75
C VAL A 352 13.86 8.93 -5.61
N VAL A 353 13.55 8.41 -4.42
CA VAL A 353 14.45 8.41 -3.28
C VAL A 353 14.77 6.97 -2.92
N TRP A 354 16.04 6.66 -2.70
CA TRP A 354 16.46 5.31 -2.30
C TRP A 354 17.60 5.34 -1.29
N GLU A 355 17.76 4.24 -0.59
CA GLU A 355 18.76 4.08 0.45
C GLU A 355 19.97 3.28 -0.05
N THR A 356 21.17 3.77 0.25
CA THR A 356 22.43 3.06 0.02
C THR A 356 23.20 2.88 1.31
N GLY A 357 23.88 1.74 1.46
CA GLY A 357 24.59 1.35 2.67
C GLY A 357 23.89 0.22 3.40
N ALA A 358 24.57 -0.36 4.39
CA ALA A 358 23.97 -1.38 5.25
C ALA A 358 23.14 -0.71 6.36
N PRO A 359 21.93 -1.21 6.66
CA PRO A 359 21.16 -0.73 7.80
C PRO A 359 22.01 -0.76 9.07
N LEU A 360 21.92 0.29 9.89
CA LEU A 360 22.66 0.42 11.16
C LEU A 360 24.19 0.43 11.01
N SER A 361 24.73 0.57 9.80
CA SER A 361 26.17 0.69 9.54
C SER A 361 26.57 2.13 9.17
N PRO A 362 27.84 2.52 9.39
CA PRO A 362 28.38 3.78 8.92
C PRO A 362 28.14 4.01 7.42
N GLY A 363 27.76 5.24 7.07
CA GLY A 363 27.60 5.65 5.66
C GLY A 363 26.24 5.35 5.04
N LEU A 364 25.20 5.09 5.85
CA LEU A 364 23.83 5.04 5.35
C LEU A 364 23.42 6.39 4.76
N ALA A 365 22.95 6.39 3.52
CA ALA A 365 22.58 7.60 2.81
C ALA A 365 21.23 7.47 2.10
N LEU A 366 20.44 8.54 2.11
CA LEU A 366 19.33 8.72 1.18
C LEU A 366 19.83 9.47 -0.05
N ASN A 367 19.54 8.90 -1.21
CA ASN A 367 19.87 9.48 -2.50
C ASN A 367 18.57 9.89 -3.18
N TRP A 368 18.64 10.94 -3.99
CA TRP A 368 17.48 11.54 -4.62
C TRP A 368 17.77 11.82 -6.08
N GLU A 369 16.95 11.26 -6.95
CA GLU A 369 16.92 11.58 -8.38
C GLU A 369 15.56 12.19 -8.78
N GLY A 370 15.58 13.19 -9.66
CA GLY A 370 14.39 13.94 -10.10
C GLY A 370 14.37 15.41 -9.67
N THR A 371 15.13 15.78 -8.63
CA THR A 371 15.40 17.18 -8.26
C THR A 371 16.86 17.53 -8.55
N GLN A 372 17.11 18.72 -9.08
CA GLN A 372 18.47 19.22 -9.36
C GLN A 372 18.63 20.63 -8.79
N PRO A 373 19.70 20.91 -8.02
CA PRO A 373 20.73 19.99 -7.56
C PRO A 373 20.29 19.21 -6.30
N SER A 374 20.63 17.92 -6.23
CA SER A 374 20.48 17.07 -5.03
C SER A 374 21.85 16.58 -4.54
N GLN A 375 22.03 16.45 -3.22
CA GLN A 375 23.21 15.84 -2.61
C GLN A 375 22.77 14.66 -1.74
N PRO A 376 23.48 13.51 -1.75
CA PRO A 376 23.13 12.41 -0.85
C PRO A 376 23.05 12.89 0.60
N LEU A 377 21.91 12.62 1.25
CA LEU A 377 21.73 12.89 2.65
C LEU A 377 22.35 11.75 3.45
N LEU A 378 23.54 12.00 4.01
CA LEU A 378 24.15 11.10 4.98
C LEU A 378 23.30 11.11 6.24
N LEU A 379 22.71 9.97 6.57
CA LEU A 379 22.01 9.82 7.83
C LEU A 379 23.06 9.68 8.93
N PRO A 380 22.84 10.29 10.10
CA PRO A 380 23.82 10.22 11.17
C PRO A 380 23.98 8.74 11.64
N GLU A 381 24.82 8.39 12.63
CA GLU A 381 24.87 7.03 13.27
C GLU A 381 24.35 6.99 14.73
N PRO A 382 23.61 5.94 15.18
CA PRO A 382 23.20 4.69 14.53
C PRO A 382 21.71 4.75 14.14
N TYR A 383 21.42 5.35 13.00
CA TYR A 383 20.05 5.70 12.64
C TYR A 383 19.65 4.92 11.39
N ALA A 384 18.43 4.40 11.40
CA ALA A 384 17.80 3.88 10.20
C ALA A 384 16.55 4.74 9.95
N PRO A 385 16.31 5.20 8.72
CA PRO A 385 14.99 5.71 8.39
C PRO A 385 13.99 4.59 8.66
N THR A 386 12.76 4.93 8.96
CA THR A 386 11.71 3.90 9.02
C THR A 386 11.35 3.41 7.62
N ASN A 387 10.61 2.31 7.49
CA ASN A 387 10.10 1.83 6.19
C ASN A 387 9.07 2.78 5.53
N ASP A 388 8.60 3.80 6.25
CA ASP A 388 7.62 4.75 5.72
C ASP A 388 8.31 6.04 5.25
N GLY A 389 8.03 6.41 4.00
CA GLY A 389 8.52 7.63 3.35
C GLY A 389 7.53 8.10 2.29
N PHE A 390 7.38 9.42 2.14
CA PHE A 390 6.34 10.02 1.31
C PHE A 390 6.85 11.25 0.57
N PHE A 391 6.37 11.45 -0.66
CA PHE A 391 6.58 12.70 -1.39
C PHE A 391 5.44 13.69 -1.12
N LEU A 392 5.83 14.87 -0.65
CA LEU A 392 5.02 16.09 -0.57
C LEU A 392 5.24 16.86 -1.87
N GLN A 393 4.19 17.43 -2.46
CA GLN A 393 4.23 17.92 -3.86
C GLN A 393 4.40 19.45 -3.98
N ASP A 394 4.24 20.22 -2.90
CA ASP A 394 4.35 21.69 -2.94
C ASP A 394 4.87 22.30 -1.62
N PRO A 395 6.16 22.71 -1.54
CA PRO A 395 7.23 22.35 -2.47
C PRO A 395 7.56 20.85 -2.39
N VAL A 396 8.20 20.32 -3.44
CA VAL A 396 8.60 18.90 -3.49
C VAL A 396 9.56 18.59 -2.35
N ARG A 397 9.10 17.77 -1.40
CA ARG A 397 9.86 17.35 -0.20
C ARG A 397 9.65 15.86 0.03
N PHE A 398 10.67 15.17 0.51
CA PHE A 398 10.59 13.79 0.97
C PHE A 398 10.45 13.77 2.49
N ALA A 399 9.30 13.32 2.97
CA ALA A 399 9.00 13.18 4.40
C ALA A 399 9.26 11.74 4.84
N PHE A 400 9.99 11.55 5.93
CA PHE A 400 10.31 10.25 6.49
C PHE A 400 10.54 10.35 8.00
N PHE A 401 10.35 9.25 8.71
CA PHE A 401 10.68 9.19 10.13
C PHE A 401 12.14 8.74 10.31
N LEU A 402 12.87 9.51 11.12
CA LEU A 402 14.22 9.24 11.56
C LEU A 402 14.19 8.84 13.04
N VAL A 403 14.59 7.62 13.35
CA VAL A 403 14.86 7.24 14.75
C VAL A 403 16.17 7.89 15.13
N ARG A 404 16.23 8.58 16.28
CA ARG A 404 17.42 9.18 16.89
C ARG A 404 17.76 8.71 18.30
N LYS A 405 19.04 8.70 18.69
CA LYS A 405 19.49 8.42 20.05
C LYS A 405 19.71 9.76 20.76
N GLY A 406 18.90 10.03 21.77
CA GLY A 406 19.02 11.19 22.64
C GLY A 406 20.29 11.17 23.49
N VAL A 407 20.54 12.28 24.18
CA VAL A 407 21.74 12.49 25.03
C VAL A 407 21.77 11.51 26.22
N ASP A 408 20.60 11.12 26.70
CA ASP A 408 20.36 10.11 27.73
C ASP A 408 20.51 8.66 27.22
N GLY A 409 20.72 8.50 25.91
CA GLY A 409 20.80 7.22 25.23
C GLY A 409 19.44 6.61 24.86
N ALA A 410 18.33 7.28 25.17
CA ALA A 410 17.00 6.86 24.76
C ALA A 410 16.81 7.02 23.25
N ARG A 411 15.93 6.22 22.65
CA ARG A 411 15.55 6.40 21.24
C ARG A 411 14.36 7.36 21.15
N GLU A 412 14.41 8.28 20.22
CA GLU A 412 13.37 9.25 19.91
C GLU A 412 13.11 9.19 18.41
N THR A 413 11.86 9.04 17.98
CA THR A 413 11.54 9.13 16.55
C THR A 413 11.12 10.56 16.19
N VAL A 414 11.67 11.09 15.09
CA VAL A 414 11.40 12.44 14.59
C VAL A 414 10.89 12.34 13.16
N LEU A 415 9.82 13.08 12.85
CA LEU A 415 9.39 13.28 11.47
C LEU A 415 10.27 14.36 10.84
N SER A 416 10.92 14.03 9.74
CA SER A 416 11.80 14.92 9.01
C SER A 416 11.35 15.08 7.57
N THR A 417 11.60 16.26 7.01
CA THR A 417 11.45 16.53 5.57
C THR A 417 12.80 16.89 4.97
N TRP A 418 13.05 16.42 3.77
CA TRP A 418 14.23 16.74 2.99
C TRP A 418 13.81 17.30 1.63
N ASP A 419 14.49 18.30 1.09
CA ASP A 419 14.18 18.91 -0.22
C ASP A 419 15.24 18.58 -1.30
N GLY A 420 16.16 17.68 -1.00
CA GLY A 420 17.33 17.37 -1.84
C GLY A 420 18.62 18.07 -1.39
N GLN A 421 18.52 19.08 -0.53
CA GLN A 421 19.67 19.86 -0.03
C GLN A 421 19.64 20.04 1.49
N THR A 422 18.48 20.41 2.03
CA THR A 422 18.26 20.77 3.42
C THR A 422 17.39 19.72 4.10
N LEU A 423 17.91 19.11 5.17
CA LEU A 423 17.13 18.31 6.09
C LEU A 423 16.51 19.23 7.15
N GLN A 424 15.19 19.16 7.30
CA GLN A 424 14.45 19.85 8.34
C GLN A 424 13.74 18.83 9.23
N GLU A 425 13.99 18.89 10.53
CA GLU A 425 13.16 18.20 11.51
C GLU A 425 11.85 18.98 11.67
N VAL A 426 10.72 18.31 11.45
CA VAL A 426 9.40 18.93 11.52
C VAL A 426 8.87 18.86 12.94
N MET A 427 8.86 17.67 13.53
CA MET A 427 8.33 17.46 14.88
C MET A 427 8.78 16.13 15.48
N PRO A 428 8.87 16.03 16.82
CA PRO A 428 9.01 14.74 17.48
C PRO A 428 7.77 13.90 17.21
N ALA A 429 7.95 12.68 16.73
CA ALA A 429 6.87 11.72 16.55
C ALA A 429 6.53 10.98 17.86
N GLY A 430 7.44 11.01 18.85
CA GLY A 430 7.32 10.28 20.11
C GLY A 430 7.67 8.79 19.99
N GLY A 431 7.86 8.11 21.13
CA GLY A 431 8.10 6.66 21.21
C GLY A 431 9.52 6.20 20.85
N ALA A 432 9.92 5.05 21.42
CA ALA A 432 11.23 4.42 21.16
C ALA A 432 11.31 3.79 19.75
N GLU A 433 10.15 3.52 19.13
CA GLU A 433 10.05 2.97 17.78
C GLU A 433 8.64 3.21 17.20
N VAL A 434 8.55 3.95 16.09
CA VAL A 434 7.30 4.05 15.31
C VAL A 434 7.07 2.71 14.63
N ARG A 435 6.03 1.97 15.05
CA ARG A 435 5.58 0.77 14.33
C ARG A 435 4.83 1.22 13.08
N LEU A 436 5.29 0.74 11.93
CA LEU A 436 5.04 1.38 10.65
C LEU A 436 3.74 0.93 10.03
N GLY A 437 2.75 1.79 10.23
CA GLY A 437 1.67 2.02 9.31
C GLY A 437 1.43 3.51 9.27
N ALA A 438 2.29 4.28 8.61
CA ALA A 438 1.99 5.68 8.32
C ALA A 438 1.21 5.82 7.00
N ARG A 439 0.35 6.82 6.93
CA ARG A 439 -0.47 7.15 5.75
C ARG A 439 -0.43 8.65 5.52
N LEU A 440 0.10 9.05 4.36
CA LEU A 440 -0.11 10.39 3.85
C LEU A 440 -1.52 10.48 3.24
N ARG A 441 -2.26 11.53 3.61
CA ARG A 441 -3.47 11.97 2.92
C ARG A 441 -3.29 13.41 2.48
N ARG A 442 -3.73 13.69 1.26
CA ARG A 442 -3.65 15.03 0.66
C ARG A 442 -5.00 15.74 0.79
N ALA A 443 -4.98 17.07 0.80
CA ALA A 443 -6.16 17.93 0.88
C ALA A 443 -7.05 17.76 2.15
N PRO A 444 -6.63 18.28 3.32
CA PRO A 444 -5.33 18.91 3.59
C PRO A 444 -4.22 17.88 3.81
N ASP A 445 -2.96 18.26 3.61
CA ASP A 445 -1.84 17.34 3.84
C ASP A 445 -1.74 16.96 5.32
N ALA A 446 -1.86 15.67 5.61
CA ALA A 446 -1.74 15.12 6.95
C ALA A 446 -1.09 13.73 6.90
N ILE A 447 -0.18 13.49 7.82
CA ILE A 447 0.39 12.16 8.06
C ILE A 447 -0.33 11.56 9.25
N TYR A 448 -0.97 10.42 9.04
CA TYR A 448 -1.55 9.61 10.11
C TYR A 448 -0.56 8.49 10.42
N ALA A 449 -0.22 8.28 11.69
CA ALA A 449 0.80 7.32 12.08
C ALA A 449 0.42 6.59 13.37
N THR A 450 0.95 5.38 13.52
CA THR A 450 0.93 4.65 14.79
C THR A 450 2.23 4.89 15.53
N VAL A 451 2.16 5.33 16.79
CA VAL A 451 3.32 5.61 17.63
C VAL A 451 3.26 4.72 18.86
N CYS A 452 4.28 3.90 19.09
CA CYS A 452 4.31 2.95 20.21
C CYS A 452 5.46 3.27 21.18
N GLN A 453 5.24 3.06 22.48
CA GLN A 453 6.28 3.27 23.48
C GLN A 453 7.33 2.14 23.49
N GLU A 454 6.90 0.88 23.32
CA GLU A 454 7.79 -0.30 23.25
C GLU A 454 7.44 -1.25 22.09
N TYR A 455 8.43 -2.04 21.65
CA TYR A 455 8.26 -2.98 20.54
C TYR A 455 7.46 -4.22 20.99
N GLY A 456 6.26 -4.40 20.43
CA GLY A 456 5.56 -5.69 20.45
C GLY A 456 4.23 -5.72 21.21
N ASP A 457 3.87 -4.67 21.94
CA ASP A 457 2.56 -4.55 22.57
C ASP A 457 1.71 -3.45 21.90
N ALA A 458 0.50 -3.79 21.47
CA ALA A 458 -0.45 -2.82 20.91
C ALA A 458 -1.09 -1.96 22.02
N ASN A 459 -1.02 -2.41 23.27
CA ASN A 459 -1.62 -1.77 24.43
C ASN A 459 -0.90 -0.48 24.87
N ASP A 460 0.18 -0.09 24.18
CA ASP A 460 0.93 1.17 24.41
C ASP A 460 1.16 1.94 23.10
N CYS A 461 0.25 1.78 22.13
CA CYS A 461 0.30 2.46 20.84
C CYS A 461 -0.80 3.50 20.68
N GLU A 462 -0.45 4.67 20.15
CA GLU A 462 -1.37 5.74 19.82
C GLU A 462 -1.45 5.94 18.31
N VAL A 463 -2.66 6.21 17.80
CA VAL A 463 -2.85 6.72 16.44
C VAL A 463 -2.85 8.24 16.50
N ARG A 464 -1.95 8.87 15.75
CA ARG A 464 -1.74 10.32 15.75
C ARG A 464 -1.93 10.90 14.36
N ARG A 465 -2.42 12.13 14.31
CA ARG A 465 -2.43 12.99 13.12
C ARG A 465 -1.35 14.06 13.27
N LEU A 466 -0.38 14.02 12.37
CA LEU A 466 0.73 14.93 12.27
C LEU A 466 0.47 15.86 11.08
N ARG A 467 0.28 17.15 11.35
CA ARG A 467 0.13 18.19 10.33
C ARG A 467 1.51 18.67 9.92
N LEU A 468 1.78 18.63 8.63
CA LEU A 468 3.01 19.18 8.06
C LEU A 468 2.88 20.70 7.95
N PRO A 469 3.95 21.45 8.26
CA PRO A 469 3.97 22.91 8.17
C PRO A 469 4.05 23.43 6.73
#